data_AF-A0A925KFQ4-F1
#
_entry.id   AF-A0A925KFQ4-F1
#
_cell.length_a   1.000
_cell.length_b   1.000
_cell.length_c   1.000
_cell.angle_alpha   90.00
_cell.angle_beta   90.00
_cell.angle_gamma   90.00
#
_symmetry.space_group_name_H-M   'P 1'
#
loop_
_entity.id
_entity.type
_entity.pdbx_description
1 polymer ?
#
loop_
_entity_poly.entity_id
_entity_poly.type
_entity_poly.pdbx_seq_one_letter_code
_entity_poly.pdbx_strand_id
1 'polypeptide(L)'
;MRFHYTTLALAACCAIGSQAAWANEAAAKKWVDNEFQPSTLSKDQQQAEMKWFIDAAKKLRDKGVKEISVVSETITTHEYESKTLARAFAEITGIAVKHDLIQEGDVVEKLQTSMQSGKSIYDGWISDSDLIGTHYRYGKVLNLTDYMAGKGKEYTNPGLDLKDFIGTRFTTAPDGKLYQLPDQQFANLYWFRADLFERKDIKDRFKAKYGYDLGVPLNW
;
A
#
# COMPACT_ATOMS: atom_id res chain seq x y z
N MET A 1 -49.83 -2.61 30.54
CA MET A 1 -48.36 -2.65 30.77
C MET A 1 -47.70 -1.71 29.77
N ARG A 2 -47.28 -0.51 30.19
CA ARG A 2 -46.64 0.49 29.30
C ARG A 2 -45.12 0.28 29.34
N PHE A 3 -44.55 -0.18 28.23
CA PHE A 3 -43.11 -0.41 28.07
C PHE A 3 -42.32 0.91 28.20
N HIS A 4 -41.54 1.06 29.27
CA HIS A 4 -40.62 2.18 29.54
C HIS A 4 -39.16 1.78 29.21
N TYR A 5 -38.89 1.31 27.98
CA TYR A 5 -37.58 0.78 27.59
C TYR A 5 -36.84 1.59 26.51
N THR A 6 -37.23 2.84 26.23
CA THR A 6 -36.73 3.57 25.06
C THR A 6 -35.70 4.67 25.34
N THR A 7 -35.55 5.17 26.57
CA THR A 7 -34.61 6.28 26.87
C THR A 7 -33.25 5.82 27.40
N LEU A 8 -33.19 4.79 28.24
CA LEU A 8 -31.92 4.27 28.79
C LEU A 8 -31.05 3.56 27.75
N ALA A 9 -31.65 2.81 26.82
CA ALA A 9 -30.91 2.13 25.75
C ALA A 9 -30.27 3.11 24.75
N LEU A 10 -30.93 4.24 24.48
CA LEU A 10 -30.42 5.26 23.57
C LEU A 10 -29.22 6.02 24.17
N ALA A 11 -29.27 6.32 25.47
CA ALA A 11 -28.16 6.98 26.18
C ALA A 11 -26.90 6.11 26.27
N ALA A 12 -27.06 4.80 26.49
CA ALA A 12 -25.93 3.86 26.54
C ALA A 12 -25.24 3.69 25.17
N CYS A 13 -26.00 3.62 24.07
CA CYS A 13 -25.43 3.56 22.72
C CYS A 13 -24.68 4.85 22.34
N CYS A 14 -25.19 6.02 22.74
CA CYS A 14 -24.49 7.30 22.50
C CYS A 14 -23.17 7.41 23.29
N ALA A 15 -23.11 6.87 24.51
CA ALA A 15 -21.90 6.89 25.33
C ALA A 15 -20.78 5.97 24.80
N ILE A 16 -21.13 4.82 24.22
CA ILE A 16 -20.15 3.89 23.62
C ILE A 16 -19.60 4.45 22.30
N GLY A 17 -20.46 5.07 21.48
CA GLY A 17 -20.05 5.68 20.22
C GLY A 17 -19.11 6.88 20.39
N SER A 18 -19.33 7.70 21.42
CA SER A 18 -18.44 8.83 21.73
C SER A 18 -17.09 8.36 22.27
N GLN A 19 -17.03 7.34 23.13
CA GLN A 19 -15.76 6.82 23.64
C GLN A 19 -14.85 6.25 22.54
N ALA A 20 -15.42 5.53 21.56
CA ALA A 20 -14.66 4.97 20.45
C ALA A 20 -14.06 6.06 19.54
N ALA A 21 -14.82 7.12 19.24
CA ALA A 21 -14.32 8.23 18.43
C ALA A 21 -13.13 8.95 19.12
N TRP A 22 -13.23 9.16 20.43
CA TRP A 22 -12.15 9.80 21.21
C TRP A 22 -10.88 8.94 21.28
N ALA A 23 -11.03 7.61 21.40
CA ALA A 23 -9.89 6.69 21.40
C ALA A 23 -9.15 6.71 20.05
N ASN A 24 -9.90 6.75 18.94
CA ASN A 24 -9.34 6.81 17.59
C ASN A 24 -8.57 8.10 17.33
N GLU A 25 -9.10 9.26 17.74
CA GLU A 25 -8.40 10.56 17.62
C GLU A 25 -7.12 10.61 18.47
N ALA A 26 -7.15 10.05 19.68
CA ALA A 26 -5.96 9.95 20.52
C ALA A 26 -4.89 9.03 19.90
N ALA A 27 -5.30 7.89 19.32
CA ALA A 27 -4.41 7.00 18.59
C ALA A 27 -3.80 7.70 17.37
N ALA A 28 -4.60 8.38 16.55
CA ALA A 28 -4.14 9.17 15.42
C ALA A 28 -3.07 10.19 15.80
N LYS A 29 -3.30 10.94 16.88
CA LYS A 29 -2.31 11.90 17.39
C LYS A 29 -1.00 11.23 17.76
N LYS A 30 -1.06 10.10 18.47
CA LYS A 30 0.13 9.31 18.85
C LYS A 30 0.92 8.84 17.63
N TRP A 31 0.25 8.33 16.60
CA TRP A 31 0.91 7.86 15.38
C TRP A 31 1.56 9.02 14.60
N VAL A 32 0.86 10.15 14.46
CA VAL A 32 1.41 11.36 13.83
C VAL A 32 2.64 11.88 14.55
N ASP A 33 2.65 11.89 15.89
CA ASP A 33 3.77 12.43 16.65
C ASP A 33 5.01 11.51 16.67
N ASN A 34 4.85 10.20 16.46
CA ASN A 34 5.94 9.23 16.69
C ASN A 34 6.37 8.43 15.45
N GLU A 35 5.49 8.15 14.49
CA GLU A 35 5.79 7.26 13.36
C GLU A 35 5.70 7.99 12.01
N PHE A 36 4.71 8.85 11.82
CA PHE A 36 4.46 9.51 10.52
C PHE A 36 5.35 10.75 10.30
N GLN A 37 6.60 10.66 10.72
CA GLN A 37 7.61 11.70 10.56
C GLN A 37 8.88 11.14 9.87
N PRO A 38 9.55 11.93 9.01
CA PRO A 38 9.19 13.29 8.61
C PRO A 38 7.98 13.32 7.66
N SER A 39 7.24 14.44 7.64
CA SER A 39 6.11 14.66 6.73
C SER A 39 6.21 16.01 6.03
N THR A 40 5.73 16.06 4.78
CA THR A 40 5.54 17.31 4.03
C THR A 40 4.32 18.10 4.51
N LEU A 41 3.38 17.44 5.20
CA LEU A 41 2.20 18.05 5.79
C LEU A 41 2.52 18.63 7.17
N SER A 42 1.94 19.78 7.49
CA SER A 42 1.94 20.30 8.85
C SER A 42 1.22 19.35 9.80
N LYS A 43 1.47 19.46 11.10
CA LYS A 43 0.76 18.62 12.09
C LYS A 43 -0.76 18.77 11.99
N ASP A 44 -1.26 19.99 11.78
CA ASP A 44 -2.70 20.24 11.64
C ASP A 44 -3.27 19.57 10.38
N GLN A 45 -2.52 19.59 9.27
CA GLN A 45 -2.90 18.89 8.04
C GLN A 45 -2.92 17.37 8.24
N GLN A 46 -1.92 16.81 8.93
CA GLN A 46 -1.90 15.38 9.28
C GLN A 46 -3.08 15.01 10.17
N GLN A 47 -3.42 15.82 11.18
CA GLN A 47 -4.60 15.57 12.03
C GLN A 47 -5.91 15.63 11.23
N ALA A 48 -6.03 16.59 10.31
CA ALA A 48 -7.20 16.69 9.44
C ALA A 48 -7.34 15.46 8.53
N GLU A 49 -6.22 14.94 8.00
CA GLU A 49 -6.21 13.72 7.20
C GLU A 49 -6.57 12.47 8.04
N MET A 50 -6.01 12.33 9.25
CA MET A 50 -6.39 11.23 10.14
C MET A 50 -7.87 11.27 10.50
N LYS A 51 -8.42 12.46 10.72
CA LYS A 51 -9.87 12.64 10.91
C LYS A 51 -10.65 12.17 9.70
N TRP A 52 -10.19 12.48 8.48
CA TRP A 52 -10.82 11.98 7.27
C TRP A 52 -10.83 10.44 7.23
N PHE A 53 -9.73 9.77 7.57
CA PHE A 53 -9.68 8.30 7.66
C PHE A 53 -10.67 7.74 8.68
N ILE A 54 -10.75 8.35 9.88
CA ILE A 54 -11.70 7.95 10.93
C ILE A 54 -13.15 8.04 10.40
N ASP A 55 -13.51 9.17 9.79
CA ASP A 55 -14.87 9.43 9.31
C ASP A 55 -15.23 8.51 8.11
N ALA A 56 -14.28 8.28 7.19
CA ALA A 56 -14.46 7.37 6.07
C ALA A 56 -14.62 5.91 6.53
N ALA A 57 -13.78 5.47 7.47
CA ALA A 57 -13.84 4.13 8.04
C ALA A 57 -15.14 3.89 8.83
N LYS A 58 -15.66 4.92 9.51
CA LYS A 58 -16.96 4.81 10.18
C LYS A 58 -18.06 4.38 9.20
N LYS A 59 -18.11 4.97 8.00
CA LYS A 59 -19.09 4.60 6.96
C LYS A 59 -18.93 3.14 6.52
N LEU A 60 -17.70 2.65 6.42
CA LEU A 60 -17.43 1.24 6.08
C LEU A 60 -17.85 0.30 7.21
N ARG A 61 -17.58 0.66 8.46
CA ARG A 61 -17.99 -0.09 9.65
C ARG A 61 -19.51 -0.13 9.80
N ASP A 62 -20.20 0.97 9.53
CA ASP A 62 -21.67 1.02 9.51
C ASP A 62 -22.24 0.09 8.41
N LYS A 63 -21.49 -0.13 7.31
CA LYS A 63 -21.78 -1.13 6.27
C LYS A 63 -21.33 -2.56 6.64
N GLY A 64 -20.81 -2.78 7.84
CA GLY A 64 -20.42 -4.09 8.37
C GLY A 64 -18.97 -4.50 8.12
N VAL A 65 -18.13 -3.62 7.54
CA VAL A 65 -16.70 -3.91 7.34
C VAL A 65 -15.99 -3.88 8.70
N LYS A 66 -15.34 -4.99 9.05
CA LYS A 66 -14.61 -5.14 10.32
C LYS A 66 -13.13 -5.45 10.11
N GLU A 67 -12.81 -6.09 9.00
CA GLU A 67 -11.46 -6.54 8.66
C GLU A 67 -11.27 -6.41 7.15
N ILE A 68 -10.03 -6.13 6.75
CA ILE A 68 -9.55 -6.14 5.36
C ILE A 68 -8.41 -7.14 5.30
N SER A 69 -8.44 -8.07 4.35
CA SER A 69 -7.38 -9.04 4.12
C SER A 69 -6.48 -8.59 2.96
N VAL A 70 -5.18 -8.51 3.19
CA VAL A 70 -4.16 -8.08 2.23
C VAL A 70 -3.06 -9.13 2.14
N VAL A 71 -2.43 -9.27 0.97
CA VAL A 71 -1.27 -10.15 0.79
C VAL A 71 -0.16 -9.46 0.00
N SER A 72 1.09 -9.74 0.39
CA SER A 72 2.29 -9.28 -0.30
C SER A 72 3.43 -10.29 -0.19
N GLU A 73 4.52 -10.02 -0.90
CA GLU A 73 5.79 -10.72 -0.70
C GLU A 73 6.38 -10.44 0.70
N THR A 74 7.18 -11.36 1.23
CA THR A 74 8.01 -11.14 2.41
C THR A 74 9.29 -10.38 2.08
N ILE A 75 9.23 -9.05 2.19
CA ILE A 75 10.39 -8.14 2.16
C ILE A 75 10.27 -7.10 3.28
N THR A 76 11.36 -6.37 3.56
CA THR A 76 11.41 -5.42 4.69
C THR A 76 10.33 -4.33 4.64
N THR A 77 9.99 -3.83 3.46
CA THR A 77 8.93 -2.83 3.27
C THR A 77 7.58 -3.38 3.74
N HIS A 78 7.24 -4.57 3.26
CA HIS A 78 5.96 -5.21 3.59
C HIS A 78 5.90 -5.75 5.02
N GLU A 79 7.05 -6.13 5.60
CA GLU A 79 7.12 -6.41 7.04
C GLU A 79 6.76 -5.19 7.88
N TYR A 80 7.24 -4.00 7.49
CA TYR A 80 6.88 -2.76 8.15
C TYR A 80 5.39 -2.42 7.96
N GLU A 81 4.85 -2.57 6.76
CA GLU A 81 3.40 -2.39 6.50
C GLU A 81 2.55 -3.33 7.35
N SER A 82 2.85 -4.63 7.34
CA SER A 82 2.09 -5.67 8.04
C SER A 82 2.17 -5.53 9.57
N LYS A 83 3.34 -5.16 10.12
CA LYS A 83 3.54 -5.10 11.58
C LYS A 83 3.23 -3.72 12.17
N THR A 84 3.43 -2.65 11.40
CA THR A 84 3.31 -1.26 11.88
C THR A 84 2.09 -0.58 11.27
N LEU A 85 2.01 -0.45 9.93
CA LEU A 85 0.95 0.34 9.30
C LEU A 85 -0.43 -0.30 9.44
N ALA A 86 -0.53 -1.63 9.34
CA ALA A 86 -1.76 -2.37 9.58
C ALA A 86 -2.29 -2.14 11.01
N ARG A 87 -1.39 -2.12 12.00
CA ARG A 87 -1.73 -1.78 13.39
C ARG A 87 -2.17 -0.32 13.52
N ALA A 88 -1.43 0.60 12.92
CA ALA A 88 -1.78 2.02 12.95
C ALA A 88 -3.17 2.27 12.35
N PHE A 89 -3.44 1.67 11.19
CA PHE A 89 -4.74 1.74 10.54
C PHE A 89 -5.85 1.18 11.44
N ALA A 90 -5.64 0.03 12.07
CA ALA A 90 -6.61 -0.57 12.97
C ALA A 90 -6.88 0.28 14.22
N GLU A 91 -5.84 0.85 14.85
CA GLU A 91 -5.99 1.72 16.01
C GLU A 91 -6.69 3.05 15.66
N ILE A 92 -6.43 3.59 14.47
CA ILE A 92 -7.02 4.86 14.01
C ILE A 92 -8.46 4.66 13.54
N THR A 93 -8.75 3.59 12.81
CA THR A 93 -10.04 3.43 12.11
C THR A 93 -11.00 2.47 12.83
N GLY A 94 -10.45 1.57 13.63
CA GLY A 94 -11.15 0.42 14.21
C GLY A 94 -11.53 -0.66 13.18
N ILE A 95 -10.93 -0.65 11.99
CA ILE A 95 -11.01 -1.75 11.00
C ILE A 95 -9.71 -2.53 11.05
N ALA A 96 -9.77 -3.83 11.33
CA ALA A 96 -8.59 -4.68 11.36
C ALA A 96 -8.00 -4.85 9.95
N VAL A 97 -6.68 -5.00 9.87
CA VAL A 97 -5.99 -5.37 8.62
C VAL A 97 -5.23 -6.65 8.89
N LYS A 98 -5.62 -7.71 8.19
CA LYS A 98 -4.87 -8.97 8.16
C LYS A 98 -3.97 -8.94 6.94
N HIS A 99 -2.67 -8.73 7.16
CA HIS A 99 -1.69 -8.64 6.07
C HIS A 99 -0.78 -9.87 6.08
N ASP A 100 -1.07 -10.80 5.16
CA ASP A 100 -0.29 -12.03 4.98
C ASP A 100 0.99 -11.75 4.19
N LEU A 101 2.12 -12.25 4.69
CA LEU A 101 3.42 -12.19 4.02
C LEU A 101 3.79 -13.60 3.54
N ILE A 102 4.00 -13.76 2.23
CA ILE A 102 4.32 -15.04 1.58
C ILE A 102 5.45 -14.85 0.57
N GLN A 103 5.95 -15.92 -0.05
CA GLN A 103 6.95 -15.76 -1.12
C GLN A 103 6.30 -15.19 -2.39
N GLU A 104 7.07 -14.42 -3.17
CA GLU A 104 6.57 -13.77 -4.40
C GLU A 104 5.85 -14.76 -5.33
N GLY A 105 6.45 -15.93 -5.56
CA GLY A 105 5.86 -16.99 -6.38
C GLY A 105 4.47 -17.42 -5.90
N ASP A 106 4.27 -17.50 -4.58
CA ASP A 106 2.97 -17.85 -3.99
C ASP A 106 1.95 -16.72 -4.14
N VAL A 107 2.40 -15.45 -4.10
CA VAL A 107 1.53 -14.29 -4.41
C VAL A 107 1.00 -14.40 -5.84
N VAL A 108 1.90 -14.64 -6.80
CA VAL A 108 1.56 -14.75 -8.22
C VAL A 108 0.61 -15.91 -8.47
N GLU A 109 0.87 -17.09 -7.91
CA GLU A 109 0.03 -18.28 -8.07
C GLU A 109 -1.39 -18.05 -7.51
N LYS A 110 -1.48 -17.48 -6.30
CA LYS A 110 -2.77 -17.19 -5.66
C LYS A 110 -3.55 -16.11 -6.42
N LEU A 111 -2.87 -15.09 -6.93
CA LEU A 111 -3.48 -14.02 -7.72
C LEU A 111 -4.06 -14.58 -9.03
N GLN A 112 -3.30 -15.43 -9.72
CA GLN A 112 -3.79 -16.12 -10.93
C GLN A 112 -5.00 -17.00 -10.63
N THR A 113 -4.96 -17.76 -9.55
CA THR A 113 -6.09 -18.59 -9.10
C THR A 113 -7.32 -17.75 -8.79
N SER A 114 -7.16 -16.60 -8.12
CA SER A 114 -8.22 -15.64 -7.83
C SER A 114 -8.86 -15.11 -9.12
N MET A 115 -8.04 -14.72 -10.10
CA MET A 115 -8.52 -14.20 -11.38
C MET A 115 -9.26 -15.25 -12.22
N GLN A 116 -8.76 -16.49 -12.26
CA GLN A 116 -9.36 -17.58 -13.03
C GLN A 116 -10.65 -18.09 -12.40
N SER A 117 -10.68 -18.25 -11.08
CA SER A 117 -11.87 -18.71 -10.35
C SER A 117 -12.93 -17.64 -10.18
N GLY A 118 -12.56 -16.36 -10.29
CA GLY A 118 -13.42 -15.22 -9.97
C GLY A 118 -13.72 -15.08 -8.47
N LYS A 119 -12.96 -15.79 -7.60
CA LYS A 119 -13.10 -15.76 -6.15
C LYS A 119 -11.78 -15.32 -5.53
N SER A 120 -11.79 -14.18 -4.85
CA SER A 120 -10.63 -13.72 -4.09
C SER A 120 -10.78 -14.01 -2.61
N ILE A 121 -9.68 -14.42 -1.99
CA ILE A 121 -9.57 -14.56 -0.53
C ILE A 121 -8.91 -13.34 0.13
N TYR A 122 -8.46 -12.37 -0.67
CA TYR A 122 -7.88 -11.11 -0.23
C TYR A 122 -8.61 -9.95 -0.89
N ASP A 123 -8.76 -8.86 -0.15
CA ASP A 123 -9.36 -7.60 -0.61
C ASP A 123 -8.31 -6.70 -1.29
N GLY A 124 -7.04 -6.82 -0.89
CA GLY A 124 -5.91 -6.07 -1.42
C GLY A 124 -4.73 -6.98 -1.79
N TRP A 125 -4.04 -6.64 -2.87
CA TRP A 125 -2.90 -7.39 -3.38
C TRP A 125 -1.77 -6.43 -3.69
N ILE A 126 -0.60 -6.65 -3.10
CA ILE A 126 0.63 -6.05 -3.60
C ILE A 126 1.14 -6.99 -4.69
N SER A 127 1.23 -6.48 -5.92
CA SER A 127 1.65 -7.24 -7.09
C SER A 127 2.52 -6.38 -8.00
N ASP A 128 3.44 -7.02 -8.71
CA ASP A 128 4.40 -6.32 -9.55
C ASP A 128 3.75 -5.55 -10.69
N SER A 129 4.35 -4.41 -11.03
CA SER A 129 3.93 -3.61 -12.19
C SER A 129 4.05 -4.37 -13.50
N ASP A 130 4.89 -5.41 -13.56
CA ASP A 130 5.04 -6.27 -14.74
C ASP A 130 3.74 -7.00 -15.10
N LEU A 131 2.83 -7.14 -14.14
CA LEU A 131 1.49 -7.71 -14.33
C LEU A 131 0.47 -6.72 -14.89
N ILE A 132 0.82 -5.44 -15.13
CA ILE A 132 -0.13 -4.43 -15.62
C ILE A 132 -0.83 -4.86 -16.92
N GLY A 133 -0.10 -5.53 -17.81
CA GLY A 133 -0.65 -6.07 -19.05
C GLY A 133 -1.63 -7.22 -18.84
N THR A 134 -1.49 -7.99 -17.76
CA THR A 134 -2.41 -9.05 -17.35
C THR A 134 -3.66 -8.45 -16.75
N HIS A 135 -3.51 -7.52 -15.79
CA HIS A 135 -4.61 -6.84 -15.10
C HIS A 135 -5.57 -6.15 -16.06
N TYR A 136 -4.99 -5.39 -17.01
CA TYR A 136 -5.74 -4.70 -18.07
C TYR A 136 -6.54 -5.67 -18.95
N ARG A 137 -5.91 -6.75 -19.45
CA ARG A 137 -6.53 -7.65 -20.44
C ARG A 137 -7.60 -8.56 -19.84
N TYR A 138 -7.43 -8.99 -18.59
CA TYR A 138 -8.30 -9.99 -17.98
C TYR A 138 -9.55 -9.37 -17.35
N GLY A 139 -9.51 -8.07 -17.03
CA GLY A 139 -10.67 -7.35 -16.47
C GLY A 139 -11.11 -7.88 -15.10
N LYS A 140 -10.20 -8.47 -14.33
CA LYS A 140 -10.45 -9.04 -13.00
C LYS A 140 -9.98 -8.14 -11.86
N VAL A 141 -9.15 -7.15 -12.16
CA VAL A 141 -8.65 -6.16 -11.20
C VAL A 141 -9.46 -4.87 -11.32
N LEU A 142 -9.64 -4.20 -10.18
CA LEU A 142 -10.35 -2.93 -10.10
C LEU A 142 -9.60 -1.86 -10.90
N ASN A 143 -10.30 -1.22 -11.84
CA ASN A 143 -9.80 -0.02 -12.47
C ASN A 143 -9.88 1.15 -11.47
N LEU A 144 -8.73 1.61 -10.98
CA LEU A 144 -8.68 2.62 -9.92
C LEU A 144 -9.13 3.99 -10.43
N THR A 145 -8.82 4.34 -11.69
CA THR A 145 -9.28 5.60 -12.30
C THR A 145 -10.80 5.71 -12.29
N ASP A 146 -11.49 4.71 -12.82
CA ASP A 146 -12.96 4.70 -12.89
C ASP A 146 -13.58 4.54 -11.49
N TYR A 147 -12.96 3.74 -10.63
CA TYR A 147 -13.45 3.52 -9.27
C TYR A 147 -13.41 4.81 -8.45
N MET A 148 -12.27 5.51 -8.42
CA MET A 148 -12.10 6.76 -7.67
C MET A 148 -13.00 7.88 -8.22
N ALA A 149 -13.24 7.91 -9.54
CA ALA A 149 -14.18 8.86 -10.15
C ALA A 149 -15.66 8.52 -9.86
N GLY A 150 -15.97 7.23 -9.68
CA GLY A 150 -17.33 6.70 -9.53
C GLY A 150 -17.62 6.23 -8.11
N LYS A 151 -17.84 4.91 -7.97
CA LYS A 151 -18.33 4.28 -6.72
C LYS A 151 -17.39 4.47 -5.52
N GLY A 152 -16.09 4.56 -5.77
CA GLY A 152 -15.06 4.75 -4.77
C GLY A 152 -14.85 6.20 -4.36
N LYS A 153 -15.51 7.17 -5.00
CA LYS A 153 -15.30 8.60 -4.75
C LYS A 153 -15.49 8.98 -3.28
N GLU A 154 -16.49 8.41 -2.61
CA GLU A 154 -16.74 8.67 -1.18
C GLU A 154 -15.65 8.12 -0.25
N TYR A 155 -14.79 7.22 -0.76
CA TYR A 155 -13.69 6.55 -0.08
C TYR A 155 -12.32 6.92 -0.65
N THR A 156 -12.26 7.87 -1.58
CA THR A 156 -11.01 8.37 -2.15
C THR A 156 -10.57 9.57 -1.33
N ASN A 157 -9.38 9.51 -0.73
CA ASN A 157 -8.83 10.59 0.07
C ASN A 157 -8.73 11.86 -0.80
N PRO A 158 -9.39 12.99 -0.44
CA PRO A 158 -9.29 14.22 -1.22
C PRO A 158 -7.88 14.83 -1.23
N GLY A 159 -7.01 14.42 -0.30
CA GLY A 159 -5.58 14.77 -0.29
C GLY A 159 -4.70 13.86 -1.15
N LEU A 160 -5.23 12.78 -1.74
CA LEU A 160 -4.46 11.88 -2.59
C LEU A 160 -4.06 12.58 -3.90
N ASP A 161 -2.78 12.94 -4.02
CA ASP A 161 -2.21 13.47 -5.27
C ASP A 161 -1.51 12.36 -6.07
N LEU A 162 -2.21 11.82 -7.08
CA LEU A 162 -1.65 10.80 -7.96
C LEU A 162 -0.40 11.27 -8.73
N LYS A 163 -0.20 12.59 -8.88
CA LYS A 163 0.99 13.13 -9.56
C LYS A 163 2.24 13.09 -8.70
N ASP A 164 2.08 12.97 -7.37
CA ASP A 164 3.18 12.89 -6.42
C ASP A 164 3.83 11.50 -6.39
N PHE A 165 3.13 10.47 -6.89
CA PHE A 165 3.68 9.14 -7.03
C PHE A 165 4.74 9.08 -8.12
N ILE A 166 5.89 8.48 -7.78
CA ILE A 166 6.90 8.13 -8.75
C ILE A 166 6.48 6.82 -9.45
N GLY A 167 6.51 6.82 -10.77
CA GLY A 167 6.37 5.58 -11.55
C GLY A 167 4.94 5.14 -11.87
N THR A 168 3.93 6.00 -11.73
CA THR A 168 2.53 5.72 -12.13
C THR A 168 2.39 5.24 -13.58
N ARG A 169 3.30 5.62 -14.46
CA ARG A 169 3.36 5.11 -15.85
C ARG A 169 3.48 3.58 -15.93
N PHE A 170 4.13 2.93 -14.96
CA PHE A 170 4.32 1.48 -14.95
C PHE A 170 3.06 0.75 -14.48
N THR A 171 2.17 1.43 -13.78
CA THR A 171 0.90 0.90 -13.26
C THR A 171 -0.32 1.44 -14.01
N THR A 172 -0.09 2.19 -15.09
CA THR A 172 -1.10 2.71 -16.02
C THR A 172 -1.09 1.86 -17.29
N ALA A 173 -2.25 1.33 -17.67
CA ALA A 173 -2.38 0.48 -18.85
C ALA A 173 -2.47 1.30 -20.16
N PRO A 174 -2.37 0.66 -21.34
CA PRO A 174 -2.45 1.36 -22.64
C PRO A 174 -3.76 2.11 -22.91
N ASP A 175 -4.83 1.81 -22.17
CA ASP A 175 -6.09 2.56 -22.21
C ASP A 175 -6.06 3.87 -21.41
N GLY A 176 -4.91 4.22 -20.83
CA GLY A 176 -4.69 5.44 -20.05
C GLY A 176 -5.22 5.36 -18.62
N LYS A 177 -5.62 4.17 -18.14
CA LYS A 177 -6.20 3.99 -16.81
C LYS A 177 -5.22 3.36 -15.82
N LEU A 178 -5.32 3.79 -14.57
CA LEU A 178 -4.51 3.31 -13.46
C LEU A 178 -5.15 2.05 -12.85
N TYR A 179 -4.35 1.00 -12.67
CA TYR A 179 -4.82 -0.27 -12.09
C TYR A 179 -4.12 -0.63 -10.77
N GLN A 180 -2.95 -0.06 -10.50
CA GLN A 180 -2.22 -0.22 -9.23
C GLN A 180 -1.74 1.14 -8.74
N LEU A 181 -1.74 1.35 -7.43
CA LEU A 181 -0.99 2.45 -6.82
C LEU A 181 0.46 2.00 -6.66
N PRO A 182 1.47 2.79 -7.08
CA PRO A 182 2.85 2.48 -6.78
C PRO A 182 3.07 2.43 -5.27
N ASP A 183 3.58 1.31 -4.79
CA ASP A 183 3.74 1.02 -3.37
C ASP A 183 5.22 1.13 -2.95
N GLN A 184 6.10 0.58 -3.78
CA GLN A 184 7.54 0.65 -3.62
C GLN A 184 8.25 0.58 -4.98
N GLN A 185 9.56 0.81 -4.99
CA GLN A 185 10.39 0.70 -6.19
C GLN A 185 11.68 -0.05 -5.92
N PHE A 186 12.06 -0.92 -6.86
CA PHE A 186 13.37 -1.55 -6.88
C PHE A 186 14.32 -0.72 -7.74
N ALA A 187 15.28 -0.05 -7.09
CA ALA A 187 16.40 0.54 -7.80
C ALA A 187 17.32 -0.60 -8.28
N ASN A 188 17.28 -0.92 -9.56
CA ASN A 188 18.25 -1.85 -10.13
C ASN A 188 19.60 -1.12 -10.27
N LEU A 189 20.53 -1.45 -9.39
CA LEU A 189 21.84 -0.85 -9.32
C LEU A 189 22.88 -1.83 -9.83
N TYR A 190 23.77 -1.36 -10.70
CA TYR A 190 24.93 -2.12 -11.12
C TYR A 190 26.09 -1.86 -10.15
N TRP A 191 26.55 -2.92 -9.47
CA TRP A 191 27.69 -2.86 -8.56
C TRP A 191 28.86 -3.62 -9.16
N PHE A 192 30.07 -3.07 -9.02
CA PHE A 192 31.30 -3.73 -9.44
C PHE A 192 32.40 -3.58 -8.39
N ARG A 193 33.40 -4.45 -8.45
CA ARG A 193 34.57 -4.42 -7.55
C ARG A 193 35.59 -3.40 -8.03
N ALA A 194 35.46 -2.15 -7.58
CA ALA A 194 36.36 -1.05 -7.95
C ALA A 194 37.84 -1.42 -7.77
N ASP A 195 38.20 -2.08 -6.67
CA ASP A 195 39.57 -2.52 -6.41
C ASP A 195 40.09 -3.51 -7.47
N LEU A 196 39.26 -4.45 -7.93
CA LEU A 196 39.65 -5.38 -8.99
C LEU A 196 39.83 -4.66 -10.34
N PHE A 197 38.99 -3.66 -10.61
CA PHE A 197 39.07 -2.83 -11.81
C PHE A 197 40.20 -1.80 -11.76
N GLU A 198 40.78 -1.54 -10.58
CA GLU A 198 41.93 -0.66 -10.40
C GLU A 198 43.27 -1.40 -10.40
N ARG A 199 43.27 -2.68 -10.01
CA ARG A 199 44.45 -3.54 -9.89
C ARG A 199 45.24 -3.68 -11.20
N LYS A 200 46.51 -3.26 -11.15
CA LYS A 200 47.43 -3.26 -12.30
C LYS A 200 47.61 -4.66 -12.91
N ASP A 201 47.80 -5.69 -12.09
CA ASP A 201 48.03 -7.06 -12.57
C ASP A 201 46.83 -7.61 -13.36
N ILE A 202 45.61 -7.25 -12.93
CA ILE A 202 44.37 -7.62 -13.63
C ILE A 202 44.24 -6.84 -14.93
N LYS A 203 44.48 -5.52 -14.91
CA LYS A 203 44.46 -4.67 -16.12
C LYS A 203 45.43 -5.18 -17.18
N ASP A 204 46.67 -5.49 -16.79
CA ASP A 204 47.71 -5.95 -17.71
C ASP A 204 47.34 -7.29 -18.34
N ARG A 205 46.87 -8.26 -17.53
CA ARG A 205 46.44 -9.57 -18.02
C ARG A 205 45.22 -9.48 -18.94
N PHE A 206 44.27 -8.59 -18.61
CA PHE A 206 43.10 -8.36 -19.44
C PHE A 206 43.50 -7.79 -20.81
N LYS A 207 44.33 -6.75 -20.84
CA LYS A 207 44.82 -6.14 -22.08
C LYS A 207 45.62 -7.11 -22.93
N ALA A 208 46.49 -7.91 -22.30
CA ALA A 208 47.26 -8.94 -23.00
C ALA A 208 46.37 -10.00 -23.66
N LYS A 209 45.24 -10.33 -23.03
CA LYS A 209 44.31 -11.35 -23.53
C LYS A 209 43.34 -10.82 -24.58
N TYR A 210 42.79 -9.62 -24.38
CA TYR A 210 41.66 -9.11 -25.17
C TYR A 210 42.03 -7.95 -26.09
N GLY A 211 43.22 -7.38 -25.96
CA GLY A 211 43.72 -6.33 -26.86
C GLY A 211 43.21 -4.91 -26.56
N TYR A 212 42.47 -4.70 -25.48
CA TYR A 212 41.98 -3.39 -25.04
C TYR A 212 42.00 -3.25 -23.52
N ASP A 213 41.87 -2.02 -23.01
CA ASP A 213 41.93 -1.73 -21.58
C ASP A 213 40.69 -2.23 -20.83
N LEU A 214 40.90 -2.77 -19.63
CA LEU A 214 39.80 -3.15 -18.74
C LEU A 214 39.02 -1.90 -18.30
N GLY A 215 37.72 -1.87 -18.56
CA GLY A 215 36.81 -0.80 -18.18
C GLY A 215 35.47 -1.35 -17.66
N VAL A 216 34.79 -0.53 -16.85
CA VAL A 216 33.46 -0.87 -16.33
C VAL A 216 32.44 -0.82 -17.48
N PRO A 217 31.60 -1.86 -17.67
CA PRO A 217 30.53 -1.81 -18.66
C PRO A 217 29.61 -0.61 -18.44
N LEU A 218 29.41 0.20 -19.48
CA LEU A 218 28.60 1.42 -19.41
C LEU A 218 27.17 1.22 -19.94
N ASN A 219 26.96 0.19 -20.75
CA ASN A 219 25.67 -0.17 -21.33
C ASN A 219 25.54 -1.70 -21.44
N TRP A 220 24.30 -2.14 -21.58
CA TRP A 220 23.87 -3.54 -21.76
C TRP A 220 23.16 -3.67 -23.10
#